data_AF-A0A951D226-F1
#
_entry.id   AF-A0A951D226-F1
#
_cell.length_a   1.000
_cell.length_b   1.000
_cell.length_c   1.000
_cell.angle_alpha   90.00
_cell.angle_beta   90.00
_cell.angle_gamma   90.00
#
_symmetry.space_group_name_H-M   'P 1'
#
loop_
_entity.id
_entity.type
_entity.pdbx_description
1 polymer ?
#
loop_
_entity_poly.entity_id
_entity_poly.type
_entity_poly.pdbx_seq_one_letter_code
_entity_poly.pdbx_strand_id
1 'polypeptide(L)'
;MPIISFGLRHPPRLLHGNFVAALLSDLFGIQARSGCFCAGPYLHRAYRIDKDFSQAMGAQCARGQLGIKLAFARVGFNYFISEHVFQYILEAVHLLADHGARLLPLYRFDPASGLWRHRDAPQAPTLRDAAVPRRTRSPDRALAGQLAEARRIINELAAGPRQPAATKPILSPDLERIRWFPL
;
A
#
# COMPACT_ATOMS: atom_id res chain seq x y z
N MET A 1 20.98 6.97 -1.19
CA MET A 1 20.14 5.79 -0.88
C MET A 1 19.22 5.54 -2.06
N PRO A 2 19.38 4.44 -2.81
CA PRO A 2 18.46 4.12 -3.91
C PRO A 2 17.04 3.92 -3.38
N ILE A 3 16.09 4.63 -3.97
CA ILE A 3 14.65 4.48 -3.71
C ILE A 3 14.01 3.96 -5.00
N ILE A 4 13.35 2.82 -4.91
CA ILE A 4 12.62 2.23 -6.03
C ILE A 4 11.14 2.50 -5.83
N SER A 5 10.50 3.03 -6.87
CA SER A 5 9.05 3.27 -6.90
C SER A 5 8.40 2.25 -7.84
N PHE A 6 7.30 1.64 -7.41
CA PHE A 6 6.60 0.61 -8.19
C PHE A 6 5.09 0.64 -7.95
N GLY A 7 4.34 0.11 -8.91
CA GLY A 7 2.91 -0.12 -8.81
C GLY A 7 2.62 -1.61 -9.01
N LEU A 8 1.71 -2.16 -8.20
CA LEU A 8 1.29 -3.55 -8.34
C LEU A 8 0.03 -3.61 -9.20
N ARG A 9 0.05 -4.42 -10.25
CA ARG A 9 -1.09 -4.57 -11.17
C ARG A 9 -2.14 -5.48 -10.57
N HIS A 10 -3.40 -5.06 -10.67
CA HIS A 10 -4.57 -5.89 -10.44
C HIS A 10 -5.53 -5.67 -11.60
N PRO A 11 -5.30 -6.37 -12.74
CA PRO A 11 -5.95 -6.04 -14.00
C PRO A 11 -7.48 -5.92 -13.88
N PRO A 12 -8.10 -4.89 -14.50
CA PRO A 12 -7.49 -3.89 -15.39
C PRO A 12 -6.86 -2.68 -14.66
N ARG A 13 -6.82 -2.69 -13.32
CA ARG A 13 -6.42 -1.56 -12.47
C ARG A 13 -5.04 -1.76 -11.81
N LEU A 14 -4.65 -0.81 -10.96
CA LEU A 14 -3.51 -0.93 -10.05
C LEU A 14 -4.00 -1.00 -8.60
N LEU A 15 -3.22 -1.65 -7.74
CA LEU A 15 -3.39 -1.48 -6.30
C LEU A 15 -2.93 -0.08 -5.89
N HIS A 16 -3.67 0.52 -4.95
CA HIS A 16 -3.37 1.87 -4.47
C HIS A 16 -2.00 1.91 -3.76
N GLY A 17 -1.15 2.91 -4.03
CA GLY A 17 0.19 2.97 -3.44
C GLY A 17 0.20 2.97 -1.90
N ASN A 18 -0.73 3.68 -1.27
CA ASN A 18 -0.88 3.64 0.20
C ASN A 18 -1.35 2.28 0.72
N PHE A 19 -2.12 1.52 -0.08
CA PHE A 19 -2.53 0.18 0.31
C PHE A 19 -1.33 -0.76 0.33
N VAL A 20 -0.52 -0.74 -0.73
CA VAL A 20 0.71 -1.53 -0.80
C VAL A 20 1.69 -1.15 0.31
N ALA A 21 1.83 0.14 0.62
CA ALA A 21 2.66 0.60 1.73
C ALA A 21 2.15 0.11 3.10
N ALA A 22 0.83 0.10 3.32
CA ALA A 22 0.22 -0.45 4.53
C ALA A 22 0.48 -1.95 4.65
N LEU A 23 0.30 -2.71 3.57
CA LEU A 23 0.59 -4.16 3.54
C LEU A 23 2.06 -4.48 3.86
N LEU A 24 3.00 -3.72 3.29
CA LEU A 24 4.43 -3.87 3.58
C LEU A 24 4.75 -3.62 5.06
N SER A 25 4.08 -2.64 5.67
CA SER A 25 4.24 -2.34 7.09
C SER A 25 3.60 -3.42 7.98
N ASP A 26 2.35 -3.79 7.70
CA ASP A 26 1.54 -4.62 8.59
C ASP A 26 1.96 -6.10 8.56
N LEU A 27 2.27 -6.65 7.39
CA LEU A 27 2.63 -8.06 7.24
C LEU A 27 4.12 -8.32 7.39
N PHE A 28 4.96 -7.40 6.93
CA PHE A 28 6.40 -7.63 6.80
C PHE A 28 7.24 -6.70 7.68
N GLY A 29 6.65 -5.72 8.37
CA GLY A 29 7.39 -4.73 9.14
C GLY A 29 8.30 -3.84 8.27
N ILE A 30 8.10 -3.82 6.96
CA ILE A 30 8.89 -3.03 6.02
C ILE A 30 8.34 -1.61 5.97
N GLN A 31 9.17 -0.65 6.35
CA GLN A 31 8.80 0.76 6.28
C GLN A 31 8.82 1.27 4.84
N ALA A 32 7.67 1.15 4.19
CA ALA A 32 7.43 1.71 2.87
C ALA A 32 6.72 3.07 2.97
N ARG A 33 6.85 3.87 1.91
CA ARG A 33 6.06 5.09 1.73
C ARG A 33 5.35 5.02 0.40
N SER A 34 4.26 5.75 0.25
CA SER A 34 3.70 6.01 -1.07
C SER A 34 3.76 7.49 -1.40
N GLY A 35 3.76 7.80 -2.69
CA GLY A 35 3.73 9.19 -3.12
C GLY A 35 3.42 9.33 -4.60
N CYS A 36 2.99 10.55 -4.96
CA CYS A 36 2.88 10.93 -6.36
C CYS A 36 4.26 11.04 -7.00
N PHE A 37 4.31 10.75 -8.29
CA PHE A 37 5.53 10.92 -9.07
C PHE A 37 5.69 12.40 -9.41
N CYS A 38 6.88 12.97 -9.14
CA CYS A 38 7.19 14.37 -9.47
C CYS A 38 7.39 14.60 -10.98
N ALA A 39 7.37 13.54 -11.80
CA ALA A 39 7.40 13.61 -13.25
C ALA A 39 6.01 13.31 -13.84
N GLY A 40 5.07 14.23 -13.61
CA GLY A 40 3.68 14.13 -14.11
C GLY A 40 3.60 13.76 -15.61
N PRO A 41 4.31 14.46 -16.52
CA PRO A 41 4.26 14.15 -17.94
C PRO A 41 4.65 12.71 -18.29
N TYR A 42 5.58 12.12 -17.53
CA TYR A 42 5.97 10.71 -17.73
C TYR A 42 4.84 9.76 -17.36
N LEU A 43 4.17 9.99 -16.23
CA LEU A 43 3.02 9.20 -15.81
C LEU A 43 1.87 9.29 -16.82
N HIS A 44 1.62 10.48 -17.37
CA HIS A 44 0.56 10.66 -18.36
C HIS A 44 0.79 9.78 -19.59
N ARG A 45 2.04 9.70 -20.06
CA ARG A 45 2.40 8.83 -21.18
C ARG A 45 2.37 7.35 -20.80
N ALA A 46 2.97 6.98 -19.66
CA ALA A 46 3.12 5.60 -19.23
C ALA A 46 1.76 4.93 -18.91
N TYR A 47 0.83 5.68 -18.32
CA TYR A 47 -0.48 5.19 -17.90
C TYR A 47 -1.64 5.72 -18.76
N ARG A 48 -1.32 6.38 -19.89
CA ARG A 48 -2.30 6.95 -20.83
C ARG A 48 -3.36 7.82 -20.15
N ILE A 49 -2.91 8.67 -19.23
CA ILE A 49 -3.79 9.60 -18.51
C ILE A 49 -4.07 10.78 -19.44
N ASP A 50 -5.33 10.91 -19.83
CA ASP A 50 -5.81 12.05 -20.60
C ASP A 50 -5.93 13.32 -19.74
N LYS A 51 -6.15 14.45 -20.43
CA LYS A 51 -6.23 15.77 -19.79
C LYS A 51 -7.45 15.88 -18.88
N ASP A 52 -8.57 15.27 -19.26
CA ASP A 52 -9.84 15.37 -18.55
C ASP A 52 -9.76 14.64 -17.21
N PHE A 53 -9.22 13.42 -17.20
CA PHE A 53 -8.93 12.65 -15.99
C PHE A 53 -7.96 13.40 -15.07
N SER A 54 -6.90 13.98 -15.63
CA SER A 54 -5.94 14.76 -14.85
C SER A 54 -6.56 15.99 -14.21
N GLN A 55 -7.39 16.72 -14.95
CA GLN A 55 -8.08 17.91 -14.44
C GLN A 55 -9.12 17.54 -13.38
N ALA A 56 -9.88 16.48 -13.60
CA ALA A 56 -10.85 15.96 -12.64
C ALA A 56 -10.17 15.52 -11.33
N MET A 57 -9.04 14.80 -11.40
CA MET A 57 -8.23 14.48 -10.22
C MET A 57 -7.73 15.75 -9.52
N GLY A 58 -7.21 16.72 -10.28
CA GLY A 58 -6.74 18.00 -9.73
C GLY A 58 -7.83 18.75 -8.97
N ALA A 59 -9.05 18.81 -9.52
CA ALA A 59 -10.20 19.45 -8.89
C ALA A 59 -10.61 18.75 -7.57
N GLN A 60 -10.58 17.41 -7.53
CA GLN A 60 -10.87 16.67 -6.30
C GLN A 60 -9.77 16.86 -5.25
N CYS A 61 -8.50 16.88 -5.65
CA CYS A 61 -7.40 17.18 -4.75
C CYS A 61 -7.51 18.58 -4.14
N ALA A 62 -7.91 19.59 -4.93
CA ALA A 62 -8.16 20.95 -4.45
C ALA A 62 -9.31 21.03 -3.42
N ARG A 63 -10.24 20.07 -3.47
CA ARG A 63 -11.34 19.91 -2.49
C ARG A 63 -10.95 19.06 -1.27
N GLY A 64 -9.67 18.71 -1.12
CA GLY A 64 -9.16 17.91 -0.01
C GLY A 64 -9.36 16.40 -0.15
N GLN A 65 -9.80 15.90 -1.31
CA GLN A 65 -9.93 14.47 -1.59
C GLN A 65 -8.61 13.91 -2.13
N LEU A 66 -7.66 13.67 -1.24
CA LEU A 66 -6.31 13.24 -1.62
C LEU A 66 -6.22 11.76 -1.96
N GLY A 67 -7.19 10.94 -1.56
CA GLY A 67 -7.17 9.51 -1.80
C GLY A 67 -7.32 9.10 -3.26
N ILE A 68 -7.75 10.00 -4.12
CA ILE A 68 -7.81 9.75 -5.56
C ILE A 68 -6.50 10.02 -6.27
N LYS A 69 -5.56 10.68 -5.61
CA LYS A 69 -4.28 11.07 -6.19
C LYS A 69 -3.50 9.81 -6.57
N LEU A 70 -3.10 9.73 -7.84
CA LEU A 70 -2.28 8.61 -8.32
C LEU A 70 -0.97 8.53 -7.53
N ALA A 71 -0.77 7.39 -6.86
CA ALA A 71 0.36 7.15 -5.96
C ALA A 71 0.94 5.76 -6.15
N PHE A 72 2.27 5.69 -6.02
CA PHE A 72 3.06 4.46 -6.16
C PHE A 72 3.74 4.15 -4.84
N ALA A 73 3.92 2.85 -4.55
CA ALA A 73 4.68 2.42 -3.38
C ALA A 73 6.18 2.63 -3.63
N ARG A 74 6.92 2.91 -2.56
CA ARG A 74 8.35 3.17 -2.58
C ARG A 74 9.04 2.44 -1.45
N VAL A 75 10.13 1.76 -1.78
CA VAL A 75 11.03 1.12 -0.81
C VAL A 75 12.44 1.67 -1.00
N GLY A 76 13.10 1.97 0.11
CA GLY A 76 14.48 2.44 0.14
C GLY A 76 15.42 1.31 0.55
N PHE A 77 16.50 1.14 -0.20
CA PHE A 77 17.56 0.20 0.15
C PHE A 77 18.74 0.98 0.68
N ASN A 78 19.02 0.87 1.99
CA ASN A 78 20.20 1.49 2.57
C ASN A 78 21.45 0.68 2.18
N TYR A 79 22.61 1.35 2.10
CA TYR A 79 23.86 0.71 1.65
C TYR A 79 24.36 -0.40 2.60
N PHE A 80 23.88 -0.41 3.84
CA PHE A 80 24.32 -1.32 4.89
C PHE A 80 23.35 -2.50 5.12
N ILE A 81 22.34 -2.69 4.25
CA ILE A 81 21.49 -3.87 4.33
C ILE A 81 22.31 -5.10 3.96
N SER A 82 22.07 -6.20 4.66
CA SER A 82 22.59 -7.50 4.24
C SER A 82 21.83 -7.97 2.99
N GLU A 83 22.46 -8.86 2.23
CA GLU A 83 21.80 -9.56 1.11
C GLU A 83 20.52 -10.26 1.57
N HIS A 84 20.52 -10.81 2.80
CA HIS A 84 19.35 -11.47 3.39
C HIS A 84 18.16 -10.51 3.56
N VAL A 85 18.41 -9.29 4.04
CA VAL A 85 17.36 -8.25 4.16
C VAL A 85 16.90 -7.79 2.77
N PHE A 86 17.81 -7.66 1.82
CA PHE A 86 17.48 -7.31 0.44
C PHE A 86 16.53 -8.34 -0.19
N GLN A 87 16.88 -9.63 -0.12
CA GLN A 87 16.04 -10.73 -0.62
C GLN A 87 14.69 -10.78 0.10
N TYR A 88 14.66 -10.57 1.42
CA TYR A 88 13.41 -10.49 2.19
C TYR A 88 12.44 -9.43 1.64
N ILE A 89 12.95 -8.24 1.34
CA ILE A 89 12.15 -7.15 0.77
C ILE A 89 11.62 -7.53 -0.61
N LEU A 90 12.46 -8.14 -1.46
CA LEU A 90 12.04 -8.57 -2.79
C LEU A 90 10.95 -9.64 -2.71
N GLU A 91 11.12 -10.66 -1.87
CA GLU A 91 10.12 -11.71 -1.67
C GLU A 91 8.79 -11.14 -1.15
N ALA A 92 8.84 -10.17 -0.22
CA ALA A 92 7.65 -9.49 0.25
C ALA A 92 6.92 -8.76 -0.88
N VAL A 93 7.65 -8.04 -1.75
CA VAL A 93 7.07 -7.37 -2.91
C VAL A 93 6.46 -8.37 -3.90
N HIS A 94 7.13 -9.50 -4.15
CA HIS A 94 6.59 -10.56 -5.02
C HIS A 94 5.30 -11.16 -4.46
N LEU A 95 5.27 -11.51 -3.17
CA LEU A 95 4.06 -12.01 -2.52
C LEU A 95 2.89 -11.03 -2.63
N LEU A 96 3.14 -9.73 -2.47
CA LEU A 96 2.11 -8.72 -2.63
C LEU A 96 1.68 -8.54 -4.08
N ALA A 97 2.58 -8.70 -5.06
CA ALA A 97 2.25 -8.66 -6.46
C ALA A 97 1.29 -9.79 -6.84
N ASP A 98 1.52 -10.99 -6.32
CA ASP A 98 0.73 -12.18 -6.66
C ASP A 98 -0.59 -12.26 -5.86
N HIS A 99 -0.57 -11.84 -4.60
CA HIS A 99 -1.67 -12.10 -3.68
C HIS A 99 -2.24 -10.87 -2.96
N GLY A 100 -1.61 -9.70 -3.07
CA GLY A 100 -1.97 -8.51 -2.29
C GLY A 100 -3.42 -8.05 -2.48
N ALA A 101 -4.00 -8.26 -3.67
CA ALA A 101 -5.40 -7.92 -3.93
C ALA A 101 -6.39 -8.70 -3.06
N ARG A 102 -6.02 -9.90 -2.59
CA ARG A 102 -6.87 -10.73 -1.72
C ARG A 102 -7.04 -10.13 -0.33
N LEU A 103 -6.15 -9.24 0.06
CA LEU A 103 -6.16 -8.57 1.35
C LEU A 103 -7.05 -7.31 1.35
N LEU A 104 -7.52 -6.83 0.19
CA LEU A 104 -8.39 -5.66 0.09
C LEU A 104 -9.61 -5.70 1.03
N PRO A 105 -10.35 -6.83 1.15
CA PRO A 105 -11.45 -6.94 2.09
C PRO A 105 -11.05 -6.58 3.51
N LEU A 106 -9.82 -6.88 3.93
CA LEU A 106 -9.35 -6.66 5.30
C LEU A 106 -9.07 -5.19 5.64
N TYR A 107 -9.06 -4.29 4.66
CA TYR A 107 -8.66 -2.91 4.86
C TYR A 107 -9.79 -1.93 4.56
N ARG A 108 -9.81 -0.84 5.33
CA ARG A 108 -10.68 0.33 5.12
C ARG A 108 -9.89 1.41 4.42
N PHE A 109 -10.48 1.98 3.37
CA PHE A 109 -9.94 3.13 2.64
C PHE A 109 -10.61 4.42 3.11
N ASP A 110 -9.80 5.43 3.41
CA ASP A 110 -10.27 6.80 3.66
C ASP A 110 -10.09 7.67 2.39
N PRO A 111 -11.18 8.11 1.74
CA PRO A 111 -11.10 8.93 0.52
C PRO A 111 -10.44 10.30 0.73
N ALA A 112 -10.56 10.89 1.92
CA ALA A 112 -10.03 12.22 2.20
C ALA A 112 -8.50 12.18 2.31
N SER A 113 -7.95 11.29 3.14
CA SER A 113 -6.50 11.16 3.33
C SER A 113 -5.81 10.25 2.31
N GLY A 114 -6.55 9.32 1.72
CA GLY A 114 -6.01 8.23 0.89
C GLY A 114 -5.38 7.09 1.68
N LEU A 115 -5.48 7.11 3.01
CA LEU A 115 -4.86 6.09 3.86
C LEU A 115 -5.69 4.81 3.86
N TRP A 116 -4.96 3.71 4.04
CA TRP A 116 -5.52 2.37 4.20
C TRP A 116 -5.18 1.88 5.59
N ARG A 117 -6.17 1.31 6.30
CA ARG A 117 -5.99 0.75 7.64
C ARG A 117 -6.65 -0.61 7.71
N HIS A 118 -6.00 -1.57 8.37
CA HIS A 118 -6.64 -2.85 8.64
C HIS A 118 -7.93 -2.62 9.43
N ARG A 119 -8.99 -3.39 9.13
CA ARG A 119 -10.34 -3.19 9.69
C ARG A 119 -10.37 -3.32 11.22
N ASP A 120 -9.45 -4.11 11.77
CA ASP A 120 -9.28 -4.40 13.19
C ASP A 120 -8.03 -3.73 13.77
N ALA A 121 -7.41 -2.79 13.04
CA ALA A 121 -6.25 -2.08 13.55
C ALA A 121 -6.63 -1.28 14.80
N PRO A 122 -5.85 -1.37 15.90
CA PRO A 122 -6.05 -0.51 17.05
C PRO A 122 -5.85 0.95 16.67
N GLN A 123 -6.48 1.85 17.43
CA GLN A 123 -6.24 3.28 17.27
C GLN A 123 -4.76 3.58 17.47
N ALA A 124 -4.16 4.32 16.53
CA ALA A 124 -2.75 4.67 16.61
C ALA A 124 -2.49 5.44 17.91
N PRO A 125 -1.44 5.10 18.68
CA PRO A 125 -1.11 5.81 19.90
C PRO A 125 -0.79 7.27 19.59
N THR A 126 -1.21 8.19 20.45
CA THR A 126 -0.81 9.60 20.30
C THR A 126 0.64 9.77 20.76
N LEU A 127 1.28 10.89 20.39
CA LEU A 127 2.62 11.23 20.89
C LEU A 127 2.71 11.23 22.42
N ARG A 128 1.59 11.45 23.12
CA ARG A 128 1.50 11.41 24.59
C ARG A 128 1.47 9.99 25.14
N ASP A 129 0.93 9.06 24.37
CA ASP A 129 0.83 7.63 24.73
C ASP A 129 2.05 6.84 24.25
N ALA A 130 2.88 7.45 23.40
CA ALA A 130 4.06 6.85 22.82
C ALA A 130 5.19 6.74 23.87
N ALA A 131 5.15 5.68 24.68
CA ALA A 131 6.35 5.21 25.35
C ALA A 131 7.39 4.89 24.27
N VAL A 132 8.62 5.42 24.37
CA VAL A 132 9.71 5.09 23.43
C VAL A 132 10.04 3.62 23.62
N PRO A 133 9.61 2.70 22.73
CA PRO A 133 9.85 1.30 22.93
C PRO A 133 11.35 1.08 22.73
N ARG A 134 11.98 0.30 23.61
CA ARG A 134 13.36 -0.13 23.40
C ARG A 134 13.39 -1.00 22.15
N ARG A 135 13.73 -0.41 20.99
CA ARG A 135 13.80 -1.11 19.71
C ARG A 135 14.93 -2.15 19.77
N THR A 136 14.58 -3.40 20.06
CA THR A 136 15.48 -4.53 19.85
C THR A 136 15.49 -4.84 18.37
N ARG A 137 16.67 -4.78 17.75
CA ARG A 137 16.85 -5.22 16.36
C ARG A 137 16.62 -6.73 16.34
N SER A 138 15.59 -7.18 15.63
CA SER A 138 15.43 -8.61 15.37
C SER A 138 16.59 -9.08 14.49
N PRO A 139 17.20 -10.23 14.79
CA PRO A 139 18.29 -10.75 13.97
C PRO A 139 17.74 -11.21 12.61
N ASP A 140 18.57 -11.13 11.56
CA ASP A 140 18.18 -11.47 10.18
C ASP A 140 17.57 -12.88 10.05
N ARG A 141 17.97 -13.83 10.91
CA ARG A 141 17.38 -15.19 10.97
C ARG A 141 15.87 -15.21 11.22
N ALA A 142 15.31 -14.18 11.84
CA ALA A 142 13.87 -14.09 12.11
C ALA A 142 13.06 -13.76 10.85
N LEU A 143 13.69 -13.19 9.82
CA LEU A 143 13.03 -12.74 8.58
C LEU A 143 12.39 -13.91 7.81
N ALA A 144 13.04 -15.08 7.81
CA ALA A 144 12.48 -16.28 7.18
C ALA A 144 11.17 -16.72 7.85
N GLY A 145 11.11 -16.64 9.19
CA GLY A 145 9.88 -16.92 9.95
C GLY A 145 8.77 -15.92 9.65
N GLN A 146 9.10 -14.63 9.51
CA GLN A 146 8.15 -13.58 9.14
C GLN A 146 7.58 -13.80 7.73
N LEU A 147 8.42 -14.18 6.76
CA LEU A 147 7.97 -14.55 5.41
C LEU A 147 7.05 -15.77 5.42
N ALA A 148 7.42 -16.80 6.18
CA ALA A 148 6.60 -18.01 6.29
C ALA A 148 5.23 -17.70 6.91
N GLU A 149 5.20 -16.86 7.93
CA GLU A 149 3.96 -16.42 8.57
C GLU A 149 3.09 -15.58 7.64
N ALA A 150 3.67 -14.62 6.92
CA ALA A 150 2.95 -13.84 5.92
C ALA A 150 2.35 -14.75 4.81
N ARG A 151 3.10 -15.74 4.33
CA ARG A 151 2.61 -16.75 3.38
C ARG A 151 1.46 -17.55 3.96
N ARG A 152 1.56 -17.99 5.22
CA ARG A 152 0.51 -18.73 5.92
C ARG A 152 -0.79 -17.92 5.98
N ILE A 153 -0.72 -16.67 6.44
CA ILE A 153 -1.89 -15.76 6.49
C ILE A 153 -2.53 -15.60 5.11
N ILE A 154 -1.73 -15.36 4.07
CA ILE A 154 -2.23 -15.21 2.69
C ILE A 154 -2.90 -16.49 2.19
N ASN A 155 -2.30 -17.66 2.47
CA ASN A 155 -2.82 -18.95 2.04
C ASN A 155 -4.11 -19.34 2.78
N GLU A 156 -4.19 -19.07 4.08
CA GLU A 156 -5.41 -19.28 4.87
C GLU A 156 -6.57 -18.43 4.35
N LEU A 157 -6.29 -17.18 3.95
CA LEU A 157 -7.28 -16.32 3.28
C LEU A 157 -7.67 -16.82 1.89
N ALA A 158 -6.78 -17.52 1.20
CA ALA A 158 -7.06 -18.09 -0.11
C ALA A 158 -7.87 -19.39 -0.04
N ALA A 159 -7.66 -20.20 1.01
CA ALA A 159 -8.34 -21.47 1.23
C ALA A 159 -9.66 -21.32 2.00
N GLY A 160 -9.77 -20.29 2.84
CA GLY A 160 -10.96 -20.01 3.65
C GLY A 160 -12.13 -19.41 2.86
N PRO A 161 -13.32 -19.33 3.49
CA PRO A 161 -14.45 -18.63 2.91
C PRO A 161 -14.09 -17.16 2.65
N ARG A 162 -14.65 -16.61 1.55
CA ARG A 162 -14.39 -15.23 1.16
C ARG A 162 -14.76 -14.29 2.30
N GLN A 163 -13.77 -13.62 2.86
CA GLN A 163 -13.98 -12.68 3.95
C GLN A 163 -14.98 -11.59 3.54
N PRO A 164 -15.93 -11.21 4.42
CA PRO A 164 -16.82 -10.10 4.13
C PRO A 164 -15.97 -8.86 3.89
N ALA A 165 -16.22 -8.14 2.79
CA ALA A 165 -15.50 -6.91 2.51
C ALA A 165 -15.65 -5.94 3.68
N ALA A 166 -14.56 -5.26 4.07
CA ALA A 166 -14.68 -4.10 4.92
C ALA A 166 -15.69 -3.13 4.30
N THR A 167 -16.40 -2.39 5.15
CA THR A 167 -17.41 -1.43 4.71
C THR A 167 -16.82 -0.53 3.64
N LYS A 168 -17.35 -0.63 2.42
CA LYS A 168 -16.89 0.18 1.30
C LYS A 168 -17.14 1.65 1.64
N PRO A 169 -16.14 2.53 1.49
CA PRO A 169 -16.36 3.94 1.71
C PRO A 169 -17.36 4.46 0.67
N ILE A 170 -18.26 5.35 1.11
CA ILE A 170 -19.18 6.03 0.21
C ILE A 170 -18.36 7.07 -0.57
N LEU A 171 -18.13 6.79 -1.85
CA LEU A 171 -17.48 7.74 -2.76
C LEU A 171 -18.54 8.60 -3.43
N SER A 172 -18.22 9.89 -3.63
CA SER A 172 -19.06 10.75 -4.47
C SER A 172 -19.03 10.23 -5.92
N PRO A 173 -20.09 10.46 -6.73
CA PRO A 173 -20.12 10.04 -8.13
C PRO A 173 -18.91 10.55 -8.95
N ASP A 174 -18.44 11.75 -8.62
CA ASP A 174 -17.25 12.33 -9.25
C ASP A 174 -15.97 11.55 -8.93
N LEU A 175 -15.80 11.10 -7.68
CA LEU A 175 -14.64 10.29 -7.27
C LEU A 175 -14.70 8.90 -7.88
N GLU A 176 -15.88 8.29 -7.93
CA GLU A 176 -16.06 6.95 -8.50
C GLU A 176 -15.71 6.92 -10.00
N ARG A 177 -16.07 7.97 -10.74
CA ARG A 177 -15.75 8.13 -12.17
C ARG A 177 -14.25 8.12 -12.46
N ILE A 178 -13.43 8.67 -11.57
CA ILE A 178 -11.98 8.79 -11.74
C ILE A 178 -11.20 7.77 -10.89
N ARG A 179 -11.89 6.78 -10.31
CA ARG A 179 -11.28 5.74 -9.48
C ARG A 179 -10.46 4.76 -10.32
N TRP A 180 -9.15 4.79 -10.12
CA TRP A 180 -8.17 3.97 -10.86
C TRP A 180 -7.75 2.68 -10.14
N PHE A 181 -8.26 2.43 -8.93
CA PHE A 181 -7.89 1.29 -8.07
C PHE A 181 -9.12 0.48 -7.59
N PRO A 182 -8.95 -0.78 -7.14
CA PRO A 182 -10.05 -1.58 -6.59
C PRO A 182 -10.40 -1.24 -5.13
N LEU A 183 -11.67 -1.46 -4.74
CA LEU A 183 -12.23 -1.33 -3.39
C LEU A 183 -13.14 -2.53 -3.10
#